data_AF-A0A2M7RT15-F1
#
_entry.id   AF-A0A2M7RT15-F1
#
_cell.length_a   1.000
_cell.length_b   1.000
_cell.length_c   1.000
_cell.angle_alpha   90.00
_cell.angle_beta   90.00
_cell.angle_gamma   90.00
#
_symmetry.space_group_name_H-M   'P 1'
#
loop_
_entity.id
_entity.type
_entity.pdbx_description
1 polymer ?
#
loop_
_entity_poly.entity_id
_entity_poly.type
_entity_poly.pdbx_seq_one_letter_code
_entity_poly.pdbx_strand_id
1 'polypeptide(L)'
;MININKKIILSALVLTIVGAGILGTSRVYAQNTNGGPMSTLAQMIADKFNLNKNDVQTVFDQYRSDRQSQTQANFEQKLSQAVTDGKITEAQKQLILSKHKELQDSRDTSRSDIQNMTPEERKTIKETQKQALEDWAKQNNIDLKYFFGGRMGLGHFGGMKGGWDTK
;
A
#
# COMPACT_ATOMS: atom_id res chain seq x y z
N MET A 1 -45.34 -12.44 -23.19
CA MET A 1 -43.96 -11.92 -23.38
C MET A 1 -43.94 -10.51 -22.84
N ILE A 2 -43.17 -10.24 -21.78
CA ILE A 2 -42.99 -8.90 -21.20
C ILE A 2 -41.49 -8.63 -21.16
N ASN A 3 -41.04 -7.64 -21.93
CA ASN A 3 -39.64 -7.20 -22.00
C ASN A 3 -39.29 -6.35 -20.76
N ILE A 4 -38.23 -6.72 -20.05
CA ILE A 4 -37.66 -5.91 -18.95
C ILE A 4 -36.37 -5.24 -19.43
N ASN A 5 -36.38 -3.91 -19.45
CA ASN A 5 -35.23 -3.06 -19.75
C ASN A 5 -34.15 -3.15 -18.66
N LYS A 6 -32.91 -3.43 -19.05
CA LYS A 6 -31.71 -3.40 -18.18
C LYS A 6 -31.24 -1.97 -17.97
N LYS A 7 -31.74 -1.27 -16.94
CA LYS A 7 -31.13 -0.03 -16.45
C LYS A 7 -31.16 0.03 -14.91
N ILE A 8 -29.95 0.07 -14.35
CA ILE A 8 -29.58 0.64 -13.05
C ILE A 8 -30.20 -0.08 -11.84
N ILE A 9 -29.51 -1.11 -11.36
CA ILE A 9 -29.64 -1.54 -9.97
C ILE A 9 -28.77 -0.58 -9.15
N LEU A 10 -29.43 0.45 -8.61
CA LEU A 10 -28.97 1.22 -7.45
C LEU A 10 -28.85 0.26 -6.26
N SER A 11 -27.64 -0.22 -5.96
CA SER A 11 -27.36 -0.79 -4.64
C SER A 11 -27.04 0.37 -3.70
N ALA A 12 -28.07 0.77 -2.97
CA ALA A 12 -28.01 1.65 -1.81
C ALA A 12 -27.06 1.08 -0.75
N LEU A 13 -26.03 1.85 -0.40
CA LEU A 13 -25.33 1.74 0.87
C LEU A 13 -25.07 3.16 1.37
N VAL A 14 -26.12 3.77 1.90
CA VAL A 14 -26.05 4.99 2.69
C VAL A 14 -25.42 4.62 4.02
N LEU A 15 -24.12 4.87 4.18
CA LEU A 15 -23.49 5.02 5.48
C LEU A 15 -23.27 6.51 5.70
N THR A 16 -24.22 7.11 6.42
CA THR A 16 -24.11 8.45 7.00
C THR A 16 -22.89 8.51 7.92
N ILE A 17 -21.84 9.21 7.49
CA ILE A 17 -20.82 9.73 8.39
C ILE A 17 -21.04 11.24 8.48
N VAL A 18 -21.83 11.62 9.48
CA VAL A 18 -21.74 12.95 10.08
C VAL A 18 -20.42 13.01 10.84
N GLY A 19 -19.64 14.06 10.60
CA GLY A 19 -18.53 14.43 11.46
C GLY A 19 -17.31 14.92 10.70
N ALA A 20 -17.29 16.21 10.39
CA ALA A 20 -16.05 16.94 10.18
C ALA A 20 -15.18 16.78 11.43
N GLY A 21 -14.08 16.03 11.30
CA GLY A 21 -13.08 15.81 12.32
C GLY A 21 -11.69 15.92 11.70
N ILE A 22 -11.33 17.12 11.26
CA ILE A 22 -9.92 17.50 11.14
C ILE A 22 -9.40 17.60 12.59
N LEU A 23 -8.16 17.13 12.81
CA LEU A 23 -7.36 17.18 14.05
C LEU A 23 -7.39 15.90 14.91
N GLY A 24 -6.37 15.07 14.68
CA GLY A 24 -6.03 13.97 15.57
C GLY A 24 -5.37 12.80 14.85
N THR A 25 -4.24 13.03 14.18
CA THR A 25 -3.38 11.90 13.77
C THR A 25 -2.77 11.30 15.02
N SER A 26 -3.53 10.44 15.71
CA SER A 26 -2.97 9.50 16.65
C SER A 26 -1.87 8.74 15.92
N ARG A 27 -0.62 8.91 16.34
CA ARG A 27 0.49 8.11 15.85
C ARG A 27 0.16 6.66 16.22
N VAL A 28 -0.42 5.92 15.29
CA VAL A 28 -0.60 4.48 15.46
C VAL A 28 0.80 3.90 15.33
N TYR A 29 1.46 3.68 16.46
CA TYR A 29 2.72 2.95 16.50
C TYR A 29 2.39 1.51 16.09
N ALA A 30 2.72 1.14 14.85
CA ALA A 30 2.73 -0.25 14.45
C ALA A 30 3.63 -1.00 15.44
N GLN A 31 3.06 -1.99 16.12
CA GLN A 31 3.70 -2.71 17.20
C GLN A 31 5.09 -3.21 16.76
N ASN A 32 6.11 -2.78 17.49
CA ASN A 32 7.51 -3.09 17.22
C ASN A 32 7.71 -4.60 17.32
N THR A 33 7.67 -5.27 16.17
CA THR A 33 8.14 -6.65 16.06
C THR A 33 9.66 -6.57 15.93
N ASN A 34 10.35 -6.76 17.05
CA ASN A 34 11.77 -7.08 17.08
C ASN A 34 12.04 -8.18 16.04
N GLY A 35 12.67 -7.83 14.91
CA GLY A 35 12.88 -8.78 13.80
C GLY A 35 12.76 -8.21 12.38
N GLY A 36 12.45 -6.92 12.20
CA GLY A 36 12.51 -6.30 10.87
C GLY A 36 13.96 -6.08 10.38
N PRO A 37 14.26 -6.09 9.07
CA PRO A 37 15.62 -5.89 8.54
C PRO A 37 16.32 -4.61 9.01
N MET A 38 15.54 -3.54 9.26
CA MET A 38 16.05 -2.28 9.81
C MET A 38 16.42 -2.38 11.30
N SER A 39 15.78 -3.25 12.09
CA SER A 39 16.19 -3.50 13.48
C SER A 39 17.53 -4.21 13.54
N THR A 40 17.78 -5.14 12.62
CA THR A 40 19.10 -5.78 12.44
C THR A 40 20.16 -4.75 12.05
N LEU A 41 19.83 -3.82 11.13
CA LEU A 41 20.75 -2.75 10.73
C LEU A 41 21.04 -1.78 11.87
N ALA A 42 20.02 -1.35 12.61
CA ALA A 42 20.17 -0.50 13.80
C ALA A 42 21.09 -1.15 14.84
N GLN A 43 20.92 -2.46 15.08
CA GLN A 43 21.76 -3.22 15.98
C GLN A 43 23.21 -3.31 15.49
N MET A 44 23.45 -3.61 14.21
CA MET A 44 24.80 -3.65 13.63
C MET A 44 25.51 -2.29 13.72
N ILE A 45 24.79 -1.18 13.51
CA ILE A 45 25.34 0.17 13.63
C ILE A 45 25.68 0.47 15.09
N ALA A 46 24.77 0.16 16.02
CA ALA A 46 25.02 0.35 17.44
C ALA A 46 26.25 -0.43 17.92
N ASP A 47 26.39 -1.70 17.51
CA ASP A 47 27.52 -2.54 17.87
C ASP A 47 28.83 -2.05 17.21
N LYS A 48 28.80 -1.66 15.92
CA LYS A 48 30.00 -1.22 15.18
C LYS A 48 30.59 0.08 15.72
N PHE A 49 29.74 1.02 16.14
CA PHE A 49 30.13 2.35 16.60
C PHE A 49 30.02 2.52 18.12
N ASN A 50 29.72 1.44 18.85
CA ASN A 50 29.54 1.44 20.30
C ASN A 50 28.52 2.51 20.77
N LEU A 51 27.38 2.59 20.08
CA LEU A 51 26.28 3.51 20.38
C LEU A 51 25.21 2.84 21.24
N ASN A 52 24.37 3.65 21.88
CA ASN A 52 23.20 3.14 22.58
C ASN A 52 22.17 2.54 21.59
N LYS A 53 21.85 1.26 21.78
CA LYS A 53 20.94 0.51 20.89
C LYS A 53 19.53 1.10 20.83
N ASN A 54 19.01 1.59 21.95
CA ASN A 54 17.66 2.15 22.03
C ASN A 54 17.56 3.49 21.28
N ASP A 55 18.61 4.31 21.37
CA ASP A 55 18.66 5.60 20.68
C ASP A 55 18.74 5.41 19.17
N VAL A 56 19.58 4.47 18.71
CA VAL A 56 19.67 4.11 17.29
C VAL A 56 18.35 3.54 16.80
N GLN A 57 17.72 2.63 17.54
CA GLN A 57 16.41 2.08 17.19
C GLN A 57 15.34 3.19 17.05
N THR A 58 15.32 4.13 17.99
CA THR A 58 14.40 5.27 17.97
C THR A 58 14.57 6.14 16.72
N VAL A 59 15.81 6.42 16.31
CA VAL A 59 16.08 7.18 15.06
C VAL A 59 15.53 6.45 13.84
N PHE A 60 15.73 5.14 13.77
CA PHE A 60 15.24 4.32 12.64
C PHE A 60 13.71 4.25 12.59
N ASP A 61 13.06 4.12 13.74
CA ASP A 61 11.60 4.10 13.83
C ASP A 61 10.99 5.46 13.47
N GLN A 62 11.62 6.56 13.92
CA GLN A 62 11.23 7.91 13.51
C GLN A 62 11.39 8.10 12.00
N TYR A 63 12.54 7.74 11.43
CA TYR A 63 12.78 7.84 9.99
C TYR A 63 11.76 7.03 9.18
N ARG A 64 11.41 5.81 9.63
CA ARG A 64 10.39 4.98 8.99
C ARG A 64 9.03 5.68 9.03
N SER A 65 8.63 6.19 10.19
CA SER A 65 7.35 6.90 10.38
C SER A 65 7.27 8.12 9.44
N ASP A 66 8.33 8.92 9.38
CA ASP A 66 8.41 10.10 8.53
C ASP A 66 8.32 9.72 7.05
N ARG A 67 9.00 8.65 6.62
CA ARG A 67 8.91 8.18 5.23
C ARG A 67 7.55 7.61 4.88
N GLN A 68 6.87 6.92 5.79
CA GLN A 68 5.51 6.44 5.58
C GLN A 68 4.56 7.64 5.41
N SER A 69 4.66 8.62 6.30
CA SER A 69 3.86 9.85 6.23
C SER A 69 4.09 10.62 4.92
N GLN A 70 5.35 10.79 4.52
CA GLN A 70 5.69 11.46 3.25
C GLN A 70 5.19 10.68 2.02
N THR A 71 5.26 9.35 2.06
CA THR A 71 4.74 8.51 0.97
C THR A 71 3.23 8.67 0.84
N GLN A 72 2.50 8.65 1.97
CA GLN A 72 1.06 8.88 2.02
C GLN A 72 0.70 10.28 1.49
N ALA A 73 1.40 11.32 1.95
CA ALA A 73 1.17 12.69 1.48
C ALA A 73 1.41 12.84 -0.03
N ASN A 74 2.51 12.27 -0.53
CA ASN A 74 2.82 12.28 -1.97
C ASN A 74 1.76 11.53 -2.79
N PHE A 75 1.20 10.46 -2.25
CA PHE A 75 0.11 9.70 -2.88
C PHE A 75 -1.16 10.54 -2.99
N GLU A 76 -1.59 11.14 -1.88
CA GLU A 76 -2.75 12.03 -1.82
C GLU A 76 -2.60 13.25 -2.73
N GLN A 77 -1.40 13.84 -2.80
CA GLN A 77 -1.10 14.96 -3.68
C GLN A 77 -1.24 14.57 -5.16
N LYS A 78 -0.72 13.40 -5.57
CA LYS A 78 -0.85 12.91 -6.95
C LYS A 78 -2.30 12.67 -7.35
N LEU A 79 -3.12 12.15 -6.44
CA LEU A 79 -4.54 11.96 -6.69
C LEU A 79 -5.27 13.30 -6.79
N SER A 80 -4.93 14.26 -5.93
CA SER A 80 -5.52 15.62 -5.98
C SER A 80 -5.15 16.34 -7.29
N GLN A 81 -3.92 16.16 -7.79
CA GLN A 81 -3.54 16.64 -9.11
C GLN A 81 -4.33 15.92 -10.21
N ALA A 82 -4.54 14.61 -10.12
CA ALA A 82 -5.32 13.86 -11.10
C ALA A 82 -6.81 14.29 -11.13
N VAL A 83 -7.37 14.71 -9.99
CA VAL A 83 -8.71 15.34 -9.92
C VAL A 83 -8.69 16.70 -10.61
N THR A 84 -7.69 17.53 -10.30
CA THR A 84 -7.53 18.87 -10.92
C THR A 84 -7.36 18.77 -12.44
N ASP A 85 -6.62 17.78 -12.92
CA ASP A 85 -6.42 17.47 -14.33
C ASP A 85 -7.67 16.86 -15.00
N GLY A 86 -8.74 16.58 -14.24
CA GLY A 86 -9.96 15.93 -14.73
C GLY A 86 -9.78 14.46 -15.13
N LYS A 87 -8.67 13.82 -14.75
CA LYS A 87 -8.37 12.42 -15.10
C LYS A 87 -9.11 11.42 -14.21
N ILE A 88 -9.49 11.84 -13.01
CA ILE A 88 -10.35 11.11 -12.08
C ILE A 88 -11.32 12.10 -11.41
N THR A 89 -12.41 11.59 -10.85
CA THR A 89 -13.33 12.40 -10.03
C THR A 89 -12.91 12.41 -8.55
N GLU A 90 -13.43 13.36 -7.76
CA GLU A 90 -13.19 13.35 -6.31
C GLU A 90 -13.72 12.07 -5.65
N ALA A 91 -14.85 11.53 -6.13
CA ALA A 91 -15.38 10.25 -5.65
C ALA A 91 -14.40 9.10 -5.94
N GLN A 92 -13.78 9.06 -7.12
CA GLN A 92 -12.77 8.06 -7.45
C GLN A 92 -11.51 8.20 -6.59
N LYS A 93 -11.06 9.43 -6.29
CA LYS A 93 -9.97 9.66 -5.34
C LYS A 93 -10.27 9.06 -3.97
N GLN A 94 -11.48 9.27 -3.43
CA GLN A 94 -11.86 8.71 -2.13
C GLN A 94 -11.90 7.17 -2.14
N LEU A 95 -12.39 6.57 -3.23
CA LEU A 95 -12.34 5.11 -3.43
C LEU A 95 -10.90 4.60 -3.46
N ILE A 96 -9.99 5.30 -4.16
CA ILE A 96 -8.58 4.93 -4.24
C ILE A 96 -7.91 4.99 -2.86
N LEU A 97 -8.12 6.07 -2.10
CA LEU A 97 -7.56 6.23 -0.76
C LEU A 97 -8.05 5.13 0.19
N SER A 98 -9.35 4.84 0.16
CA SER A 98 -9.94 3.80 0.99
C SER A 98 -9.36 2.42 0.66
N LYS A 99 -9.27 2.09 -0.64
CA LYS A 99 -8.72 0.81 -1.08
C LYS A 99 -7.22 0.71 -0.81
N HIS A 100 -6.47 1.81 -0.92
CA HIS A 100 -5.05 1.85 -0.60
C HIS A 100 -4.81 1.49 0.87
N LYS A 101 -5.60 2.07 1.78
CA LYS A 101 -5.55 1.77 3.21
C LYS A 101 -5.89 0.30 3.49
N GLU A 102 -6.96 -0.23 2.90
CA GLU A 102 -7.33 -1.65 3.01
C GLU A 102 -6.18 -2.58 2.57
N LEU A 103 -5.52 -2.27 1.44
CA LEU A 103 -4.38 -3.05 0.94
C LEU A 103 -3.15 -2.92 1.85
N GLN A 104 -2.93 -1.77 2.48
CA GLN A 104 -1.85 -1.56 3.44
C GLN A 104 -2.07 -2.40 4.70
N ASP A 105 -3.27 -2.32 5.28
CA ASP A 105 -3.64 -3.08 6.48
C ASP A 105 -3.56 -4.60 6.23
N SER A 106 -4.01 -5.04 5.05
CA SER A 106 -3.89 -6.44 4.61
C SER A 106 -2.43 -6.90 4.51
N ARG A 107 -1.54 -6.06 3.94
CA ARG A 107 -0.11 -6.39 3.83
C ARG A 107 0.57 -6.48 5.18
N ASP A 108 0.23 -5.60 6.11
CA ASP A 108 0.80 -5.59 7.44
C ASP A 108 0.36 -6.83 8.23
N THR A 109 -0.92 -7.22 8.09
CA THR A 109 -1.47 -8.42 8.73
C THR A 109 -0.88 -9.71 8.15
N SER A 110 -0.82 -9.83 6.82
CA SER A 110 -0.34 -11.05 6.14
C SER A 110 1.19 -11.16 6.09
N ARG A 111 1.93 -10.22 6.68
CA ARG A 111 3.39 -10.18 6.58
C ARG A 111 4.05 -11.41 7.19
N SER A 112 3.57 -11.87 8.36
CA SER A 112 4.05 -13.10 9.01
C SER A 112 3.69 -14.33 8.20
N ASP A 113 2.48 -14.36 7.65
CA ASP A 113 1.95 -15.54 6.94
C ASP A 113 2.74 -15.80 5.66
N ILE A 114 3.11 -14.73 4.95
CA ILE A 114 3.90 -14.78 3.71
C ILE A 114 5.35 -15.24 3.95
N GLN A 115 5.91 -15.07 5.15
CA GLN A 115 7.30 -15.48 5.43
C GLN A 115 7.49 -16.99 5.36
N ASN A 116 6.46 -17.76 5.72
CA ASN A 116 6.54 -19.22 5.79
C ASN A 116 6.03 -19.93 4.52
N MET A 117 5.51 -19.18 3.55
CA MET A 117 4.97 -19.72 2.30
C MET A 117 6.05 -20.06 1.29
N THR A 118 5.80 -21.12 0.52
CA THR A 118 6.61 -21.49 -0.65
C THR A 118 6.58 -20.39 -1.73
N PRO A 119 7.58 -20.32 -2.62
CA PRO A 119 7.55 -19.42 -3.77
C PRO A 119 6.25 -19.53 -4.59
N GLU A 120 5.73 -20.75 -4.77
CA GLU A 120 4.52 -21.06 -5.53
C GLU A 120 3.27 -20.50 -4.84
N GLU A 121 3.12 -20.74 -3.53
CA GLU A 121 2.00 -20.18 -2.75
C GLU A 121 2.01 -18.65 -2.74
N ARG A 122 3.20 -18.04 -2.59
CA ARG A 122 3.36 -16.58 -2.65
C ARG A 122 2.99 -16.02 -4.03
N LYS A 123 3.31 -16.74 -5.10
CA LYS A 123 2.92 -16.35 -6.46
C LYS A 123 1.40 -16.39 -6.60
N THR A 124 0.77 -17.49 -6.19
CA THR A 124 -0.69 -17.66 -6.24
C THR A 124 -1.41 -16.54 -5.47
N ILE A 125 -0.99 -16.25 -4.25
CA ILE A 125 -1.61 -15.18 -3.44
C ILE A 125 -1.47 -13.81 -4.11
N LYS A 126 -0.29 -13.49 -4.67
CA LYS A 126 -0.07 -12.23 -5.39
C LYS A 126 -0.94 -12.12 -6.64
N GLU A 127 -1.09 -13.22 -7.38
CA GLU A 127 -1.97 -13.28 -8.56
C GLU A 127 -3.43 -13.08 -8.17
N THR A 128 -3.90 -13.73 -7.09
CA THR A 128 -5.26 -13.54 -6.56
C THR A 128 -5.50 -12.10 -6.12
N GLN A 129 -4.56 -11.50 -5.37
CA GLN A 129 -4.66 -10.11 -4.93
C GLN A 129 -4.66 -9.13 -6.12
N LYS A 130 -3.83 -9.40 -7.13
CA LYS A 130 -3.79 -8.61 -8.36
C LYS A 130 -5.12 -8.69 -9.11
N GLN A 131 -5.67 -9.88 -9.30
CA GLN A 131 -6.95 -10.09 -9.97
C GLN A 131 -8.09 -9.38 -9.23
N ALA A 132 -8.16 -9.52 -7.91
CA ALA A 132 -9.16 -8.85 -7.09
C ALA A 132 -9.08 -7.32 -7.21
N LEU A 133 -7.87 -6.77 -7.28
CA LEU A 133 -7.68 -5.33 -7.47
C LEU A 133 -8.02 -4.87 -8.89
N GLU A 134 -7.69 -5.66 -9.92
CA GLU A 134 -8.09 -5.40 -11.31
C GLU A 134 -9.61 -5.35 -11.46
N ASP A 135 -10.32 -6.31 -10.86
CA ASP A 135 -11.77 -6.37 -10.94
C ASP A 135 -12.44 -5.24 -10.18
N TRP A 136 -11.93 -4.91 -8.99
CA TRP A 136 -12.35 -3.72 -8.24
C TRP A 136 -12.14 -2.44 -9.05
N ALA A 137 -10.98 -2.31 -9.72
CA ALA A 137 -10.65 -1.12 -10.50
C ALA A 137 -11.56 -0.97 -11.72
N LYS A 138 -11.84 -2.06 -12.44
CA LYS A 138 -12.80 -2.09 -13.57
C LYS A 138 -14.20 -1.69 -13.13
N GLN A 139 -14.69 -2.24 -12.02
CA GLN A 139 -16.03 -1.94 -11.49
C GLN A 139 -16.20 -0.46 -11.14
N ASN A 140 -15.12 0.18 -10.67
CA ASN A 140 -15.12 1.60 -10.27
C ASN A 140 -14.61 2.53 -11.38
N ASN A 141 -14.33 2.00 -12.57
CA ASN A 141 -13.77 2.73 -13.71
C ASN A 141 -12.49 3.52 -13.35
N ILE A 142 -11.61 2.89 -12.57
CA ILE A 142 -10.34 3.45 -12.09
C ILE A 142 -9.19 2.73 -12.80
N ASP A 143 -8.21 3.50 -13.26
CA ASP A 143 -6.97 2.93 -13.83
C ASP A 143 -6.01 2.52 -12.70
N LEU A 144 -5.49 1.30 -12.77
CA LEU A 144 -4.54 0.77 -11.79
C LEU A 144 -3.24 1.56 -11.67
N LYS A 145 -2.89 2.37 -12.66
CA LYS A 145 -1.73 3.27 -12.58
C LYS A 145 -1.76 4.17 -11.33
N TYR A 146 -2.95 4.46 -10.81
CA TYR A 146 -3.13 5.28 -9.61
C TYR A 146 -2.79 4.57 -8.31
N PHE A 147 -2.64 3.25 -8.27
CA PHE A 147 -2.23 2.51 -7.05
C PHE A 147 -0.74 2.24 -6.96
N PHE A 148 -0.07 2.09 -8.11
CA PHE A 148 1.28 1.53 -8.16
C PHE A 148 2.34 2.54 -8.60
N GLY A 149 2.29 3.75 -8.02
CA GLY A 149 3.36 4.74 -8.10
C GLY A 149 3.79 5.11 -9.53
N GLY A 150 2.91 4.95 -10.53
CA GLY A 150 3.23 5.23 -11.93
C GLY A 150 4.36 4.38 -12.54
N ARG A 151 4.86 3.36 -11.83
CA ARG A 151 5.99 2.52 -12.27
C ARG A 151 5.60 1.08 -12.57
N MET A 152 4.29 0.77 -12.57
CA MET A 152 3.74 -0.44 -13.19
C MET A 152 3.54 -0.23 -14.71
N GLY A 153 4.54 0.36 -15.36
CA GLY A 153 4.76 0.05 -16.76
C GLY A 153 5.24 -1.40 -16.81
N LEU A 154 4.53 -2.22 -17.59
CA LEU A 154 4.88 -3.58 -17.99
C LEU A 154 6.32 -3.66 -18.57
N GLY A 155 7.36 -3.62 -17.74
CA GLY A 155 8.73 -3.55 -18.27
C GLY A 155 9.91 -3.77 -17.32
N HIS A 156 9.74 -3.85 -16.00
CA HIS A 156 10.89 -4.03 -15.07
C HIS A 156 10.71 -5.11 -13.99
N PHE A 157 9.98 -6.18 -14.33
CA PHE A 157 10.15 -7.49 -13.69
C PHE A 157 11.19 -8.35 -14.45
N GLY A 158 12.15 -7.72 -15.12
CA GLY A 158 13.34 -8.38 -15.64
C GLY A 158 14.29 -8.62 -14.47
N GLY A 159 14.37 -9.86 -14.02
CA GLY A 159 15.19 -10.24 -12.88
C GLY A 159 16.62 -9.74 -13.02
N MET A 160 17.15 -9.18 -11.93
CA MET A 160 18.59 -9.20 -11.70
C MET A 160 18.99 -10.66 -11.45
N LYS A 161 19.09 -11.45 -12.53
CA LYS A 161 20.06 -12.54 -12.61
C LYS A 161 21.43 -11.86 -12.76
N GLY A 162 21.93 -11.30 -11.67
CA GLY A 162 23.35 -11.02 -11.53
C GLY A 162 24.06 -12.36 -11.43
N GLY A 163 24.44 -12.92 -12.58
CA GLY A 163 25.38 -14.02 -12.65
C GLY A 163 26.68 -13.56 -12.01
N TRP A 164 26.98 -14.09 -10.83
CA TRP A 164 28.36 -14.21 -10.39
C TRP A 164 28.95 -15.36 -11.22
N ASP A 165 29.29 -15.05 -12.47
CA ASP A 165 30.22 -15.86 -13.24
C ASP A 165 31.58 -15.72 -12.57
N THR A 166 31.84 -16.58 -11.58
CA THR A 166 33.21 -16.88 -11.16
C THR A 166 33.86 -17.66 -12.29
N LYS A 167 34.66 -16.96 -13.09
CA LYS A 167 35.76 -17.59 -13.82
C LYS A 167 36.94 -17.80 -12.88
#